data_AF-A0A497G4V9-F1
#
_entry.id   AF-A0A497G4V9-F1
#
_cell.length_a   1.000
_cell.length_b   1.000
_cell.length_c   1.000
_cell.angle_alpha   90.00
_cell.angle_beta   90.00
_cell.angle_gamma   90.00
#
_symmetry.space_group_name_H-M   'P 1'
#
loop_
_entity.id
_entity.type
_entity.pdbx_description
1 polymer ?
#
loop_
_entity_poly.entity_id
_entity_poly.type
_entity_poly.pdbx_seq_one_letter_code
_entity_poly.pdbx_strand_id
1 'polypeptide(L)'
;METKVLKERVEAALEAELPKSSAWTRGGEIVESENKKFICGTNPGHFYPVIYEKNGIYVGVRKVITHGGIRVRAQATPEAELPVKLSEIRGFTYKKRDREAGRHYSNSEPVSLEEAVKIAKQCIDILDSSTA
;
A
#
# COMPACT_ATOMS: atom_id res chain seq x y z
N MET A 1 -1.63 -15.73 -6.24
CA MET A 1 -3.04 -15.34 -6.06
C MET A 1 -3.71 -15.13 -7.43
N GLU A 2 -4.95 -15.57 -7.60
CA GLU A 2 -5.71 -15.35 -8.83
C GLU A 2 -6.08 -13.86 -9.01
N THR A 3 -5.96 -13.35 -10.24
CA THR A 3 -6.18 -11.93 -10.57
C THR A 3 -7.60 -11.46 -10.25
N LYS A 4 -8.62 -12.31 -10.44
CA LYS A 4 -10.02 -11.99 -10.13
C LYS A 4 -10.22 -11.71 -8.63
N VAL A 5 -9.71 -12.61 -7.79
CA VAL A 5 -9.76 -12.46 -6.33
C VAL A 5 -9.01 -11.20 -5.87
N LEU A 6 -7.88 -10.88 -6.50
CA LEU A 6 -7.16 -9.65 -6.19
C LEU A 6 -7.95 -8.39 -6.57
N LYS A 7 -8.58 -8.38 -7.75
CA LYS A 7 -9.41 -7.25 -8.17
C LYS A 7 -10.53 -6.98 -7.16
N GLU A 8 -11.26 -8.01 -6.76
CA GLU A 8 -12.33 -7.90 -5.75
C GLU A 8 -11.80 -7.35 -4.41
N ARG A 9 -10.60 -7.78 -3.98
CA ARG A 9 -9.95 -7.24 -2.77
C ARG A 9 -9.57 -5.77 -2.91
N VAL A 10 -9.05 -5.35 -4.07
CA VAL A 10 -8.71 -3.95 -4.34
C VAL A 10 -9.99 -3.11 -4.35
N GLU A 11 -11.05 -3.54 -5.02
CA GLU A 11 -12.34 -2.85 -5.03
C GLU A 11 -12.92 -2.73 -3.62
N ALA A 12 -12.95 -3.82 -2.85
CA ALA A 12 -13.43 -3.80 -1.47
C ALA A 12 -12.60 -2.87 -0.56
N ALA A 13 -11.28 -2.82 -0.75
CA ALA A 13 -10.41 -1.89 -0.04
C ALA A 13 -10.69 -0.43 -0.41
N LEU A 14 -11.02 -0.15 -1.68
CA LEU A 14 -11.31 1.20 -2.15
C LEU A 14 -12.69 1.73 -1.71
N GLU A 15 -13.61 0.83 -1.32
CA GLU A 15 -14.91 1.16 -0.72
C GLU A 15 -14.92 1.00 0.82
N ALA A 16 -13.80 0.61 1.42
CA ALA A 16 -13.74 0.40 2.86
C ALA A 16 -13.93 1.72 3.62
N GLU A 17 -14.72 1.67 4.70
CA GLU A 17 -14.76 2.76 5.67
C GLU A 17 -13.36 2.99 6.23
N LEU A 18 -12.92 4.25 6.17
CA LEU A 18 -11.60 4.65 6.62
C LEU A 18 -11.65 5.05 8.09
N PRO A 19 -10.57 4.85 8.85
CA PRO A 19 -10.47 5.36 10.21
C PRO A 19 -10.67 6.88 10.24
N LYS A 20 -11.15 7.39 11.37
CA LYS A 20 -11.17 8.85 11.62
C LYS A 20 -9.76 9.41 11.51
N SER A 21 -9.61 10.67 11.09
CA SER A 21 -8.30 11.31 10.94
C SER A 21 -7.46 11.30 12.22
N SER A 22 -8.09 11.28 13.39
CA SER A 22 -7.43 11.16 14.71
C SER A 22 -6.73 9.83 14.94
N ALA A 23 -7.06 8.79 14.16
CA ALA A 23 -6.36 7.51 14.20
C ALA A 23 -5.04 7.53 13.42
N TRP A 24 -4.76 8.61 12.66
CA TRP A 24 -3.49 8.75 11.95
C TRP A 24 -2.41 9.12 12.98
N THR A 25 -1.38 8.30 13.07
CA THR A 25 -0.29 8.49 14.04
C THR A 25 0.93 9.13 13.39
N ARG A 26 1.51 8.44 12.41
CA ARG A 26 2.70 8.85 11.67
C ARG A 26 2.68 8.19 10.30
N GLY A 27 3.22 8.87 9.29
CA GLY A 27 3.32 8.27 7.95
C GLY A 27 4.07 6.94 7.99
N GLY A 28 3.59 5.96 7.22
CA GLY A 28 4.14 4.61 7.14
C GLY A 28 3.74 3.67 8.29
N GLU A 29 3.19 4.17 9.40
CA GLU A 29 2.70 3.27 10.46
C GLU A 29 1.48 2.48 10.04
N ILE A 30 1.33 1.29 10.63
CA ILE A 30 0.16 0.45 10.45
C ILE A 30 -0.75 0.67 11.64
N VAL A 31 -1.99 1.06 11.36
CA VAL A 31 -3.03 1.23 12.38
C VAL A 31 -4.15 0.24 12.12
N GLU A 32 -4.81 -0.18 13.19
CA GLU A 32 -5.95 -1.08 13.13
C GLU A 32 -7.24 -0.36 13.50
N SER A 33 -8.28 -0.57 12.71
CA SER A 33 -9.63 -0.08 12.99
C SER A 33 -10.62 -1.13 12.52
N GLU A 34 -11.56 -1.51 13.39
CA GLU A 34 -12.63 -2.47 13.06
C GLU A 34 -12.10 -3.77 12.42
N ASN A 35 -11.03 -4.34 12.99
CA ASN A 35 -10.36 -5.56 12.51
C ASN A 35 -9.75 -5.45 11.09
N LYS A 36 -9.54 -4.22 10.59
CA LYS A 36 -8.83 -3.96 9.33
C LYS A 36 -7.55 -3.18 9.61
N LYS A 37 -6.51 -3.48 8.85
CA LYS A 37 -5.22 -2.78 8.88
C LYS A 37 -5.18 -1.68 7.83
N PHE A 38 -4.56 -0.56 8.18
CA PHE A 38 -4.38 0.58 7.29
C PHE A 38 -2.96 1.10 7.39
N ILE A 39 -2.33 1.39 6.25
CA ILE A 39 -1.08 2.13 6.21
C ILE A 39 -1.42 3.61 6.34
N CYS A 40 -0.83 4.29 7.32
CA CYS A 40 -0.85 5.74 7.41
C CYS A 40 -0.07 6.33 6.23
N GLY A 41 -0.74 7.12 5.41
CA GLY A 41 -0.17 7.86 4.31
C GLY A 41 0.62 9.08 4.78
N THR A 42 1.00 9.93 3.84
CA THR A 42 1.88 11.07 4.09
C THR A 42 1.27 12.14 5.01
N ASN A 43 -0.05 12.33 4.95
CA ASN A 43 -0.75 13.38 5.68
C ASN A 43 -1.84 12.76 6.56
N PRO A 44 -2.25 13.44 7.65
CA PRO A 44 -3.40 13.05 8.44
C PRO A 44 -4.64 12.73 7.60
N GLY A 45 -5.33 11.64 7.93
CA GLY A 45 -6.50 11.16 7.19
C GLY A 45 -6.19 10.44 5.87
N HIS A 46 -4.92 10.38 5.43
CA HIS A 46 -4.55 9.52 4.32
C HIS A 46 -4.36 8.10 4.85
N PHE A 47 -5.31 7.21 4.59
CA PHE A 47 -5.19 5.80 4.92
C PHE A 47 -5.18 4.96 3.64
N TYR A 48 -4.35 3.92 3.64
CA TYR A 48 -4.37 2.88 2.61
C TYR A 48 -4.85 1.59 3.28
N PRO A 49 -6.11 1.19 3.07
CA PRO A 49 -6.56 -0.13 3.48
C PRO A 49 -5.60 -1.20 2.94
N VAL A 50 -5.16 -2.08 3.83
CA VAL A 50 -4.20 -3.15 3.51
C VAL A 50 -4.93 -4.28 2.81
N ILE A 51 -4.39 -4.71 1.66
CA ILE A 51 -4.91 -5.82 0.86
C ILE A 51 -4.03 -7.07 0.94
N TYR A 52 -2.79 -6.92 1.43
CA TYR A 52 -1.83 -8.01 1.59
C TYR A 52 -0.74 -7.62 2.59
N GLU A 53 -0.26 -8.60 3.35
CA GLU A 53 0.80 -8.47 4.35
C GLU A 53 1.70 -9.70 4.30
N LYS A 54 3.02 -9.49 4.34
CA LYS A 54 4.01 -10.56 4.53
C LYS A 54 5.30 -9.99 5.12
N ASN A 55 5.85 -10.65 6.16
CA ASN A 55 7.16 -10.35 6.75
C ASN A 55 7.36 -8.85 7.13
N GLY A 56 6.34 -8.22 7.74
CA GLY A 56 6.40 -6.79 8.09
C GLY A 56 6.30 -5.83 6.90
N ILE A 57 5.89 -6.33 5.72
CA ILE A 57 5.62 -5.52 4.53
C ILE A 57 4.13 -5.55 4.22
N TYR A 58 3.54 -4.38 4.03
CA TYR A 58 2.12 -4.15 3.85
C TYR A 58 1.87 -3.53 2.49
N VAL A 59 0.99 -4.14 1.69
CA VAL A 59 0.51 -3.58 0.43
C VAL A 59 -0.88 -3.00 0.67
N GLY A 60 -1.05 -1.72 0.36
CA GLY A 60 -2.33 -1.03 0.49
C GLY A 60 -2.63 -0.15 -0.72
N VAL A 61 -3.91 0.20 -0.87
CA VAL A 61 -4.42 1.01 -1.97
C VAL A 61 -5.26 2.16 -1.43
N ARG A 62 -5.37 3.27 -2.17
CA ARG A 62 -6.33 4.34 -1.85
C ARG A 62 -6.77 5.10 -3.09
N LYS A 63 -7.98 5.67 -3.06
CA LYS A 63 -8.42 6.68 -4.04
C LYS A 63 -7.71 8.01 -3.77
N VAL A 64 -7.29 8.70 -4.83
CA VAL A 64 -6.73 10.05 -4.73
C VAL A 64 -7.78 11.06 -5.17
N ILE A 65 -8.35 11.81 -4.22
CA ILE A 65 -9.49 12.70 -4.48
C ILE A 65 -9.12 13.85 -5.44
N THR A 66 -7.97 14.48 -5.23
CA THR A 66 -7.62 15.74 -5.95
C THR A 66 -7.32 15.56 -7.43
N HIS A 67 -6.79 14.39 -7.83
CA HIS A 67 -6.35 14.12 -9.21
C HIS A 67 -7.12 12.95 -9.85
N GLY A 68 -8.01 12.29 -9.10
CA GLY A 68 -8.60 11.01 -9.49
C GLY A 68 -7.61 9.85 -9.44
N GLY A 69 -8.13 8.64 -9.64
CA GLY A 69 -7.32 7.41 -9.72
C GLY A 69 -6.90 6.81 -8.39
N ILE A 70 -6.04 5.80 -8.46
CA ILE A 70 -5.66 4.94 -7.34
C ILE A 70 -4.15 5.02 -7.10
N ARG A 71 -3.76 5.11 -5.83
CA ARG A 71 -2.37 4.97 -5.40
C ARG A 71 -2.20 3.66 -4.65
N VAL A 72 -1.27 2.84 -5.12
CA VAL A 72 -0.77 1.62 -4.49
C VAL A 72 0.49 1.98 -3.70
N ARG A 73 0.65 1.35 -2.54
CA ARG A 73 1.80 1.53 -1.65
C ARG A 73 2.22 0.18 -1.10
N ALA A 74 3.52 -0.11 -1.17
CA ALA A 74 4.15 -1.23 -0.47
C ALA A 74 5.05 -0.65 0.63
N GLN A 75 4.66 -0.83 1.88
CA GLN A 75 5.27 -0.23 3.06
C GLN A 75 5.97 -1.30 3.89
N ALA A 76 7.26 -1.14 4.18
CA ALA A 76 7.95 -1.93 5.20
C ALA A 76 7.86 -1.22 6.55
N THR A 77 7.72 -2.00 7.63
CA THR A 77 8.01 -1.52 8.99
C THR A 77 9.50 -1.18 9.13
N PRO A 78 9.92 -0.45 10.18
CA PRO A 78 11.33 -0.13 10.39
C PRO A 78 12.27 -1.34 10.44
N GLU A 79 11.78 -2.47 10.94
CA GLU A 79 12.52 -3.71 11.12
C GLU A 79 12.55 -4.58 9.85
N ALA A 80 11.64 -4.34 8.91
CA ALA A 80 11.49 -5.16 7.71
C ALA A 80 12.37 -4.67 6.55
N GLU A 81 12.89 -5.62 5.77
CA GLU A 81 13.62 -5.33 4.54
C GLU A 81 12.68 -5.30 3.34
N LEU A 82 12.60 -4.13 2.69
CA LEU A 82 11.74 -3.94 1.52
C LEU A 82 12.48 -4.45 0.28
N PRO A 83 11.96 -5.44 -0.46
CA PRO A 83 12.70 -6.03 -1.58
C PRO A 83 13.02 -5.02 -2.67
N VAL A 84 14.30 -4.97 -3.07
CA VAL A 84 14.78 -4.07 -4.13
C VAL A 84 14.05 -4.34 -5.45
N LYS A 85 13.67 -5.60 -5.74
CA LYS A 85 12.91 -5.98 -6.93
C LYS A 85 11.60 -5.21 -7.12
N LEU A 86 11.03 -4.62 -6.08
CA LEU A 86 9.86 -3.74 -6.21
C LEU A 86 10.12 -2.52 -7.12
N SER A 87 11.38 -2.09 -7.27
CA SER A 87 11.74 -1.02 -8.23
C SER A 87 11.61 -1.43 -9.70
N GLU A 88 11.51 -2.73 -10.00
CA GLU A 88 11.33 -3.23 -11.37
C GLU A 88 9.88 -3.01 -11.87
N ILE A 89 8.94 -2.74 -10.96
CA ILE A 89 7.56 -2.41 -11.31
C ILE A 89 7.53 -1.01 -11.93
N ARG A 90 7.14 -0.92 -13.21
CA ARG A 90 7.09 0.35 -13.96
C ARG A 90 6.27 1.41 -13.20
N GLY A 91 6.89 2.57 -12.95
CA GLY A 91 6.24 3.70 -12.28
C GLY A 91 6.19 3.60 -10.74
N PHE A 92 6.66 2.49 -10.15
CA PHE A 92 6.70 2.27 -8.72
C PHE A 92 8.04 2.74 -8.14
N THR A 93 8.01 3.87 -7.44
CA THR A 93 9.23 4.60 -7.03
C THR A 93 9.50 4.42 -5.54
N TYR A 94 10.77 4.16 -5.20
CA TYR A 94 11.24 4.09 -3.81
C TYR A 94 11.16 5.46 -3.14
N LYS A 95 10.70 5.48 -1.89
CA LYS A 95 10.64 6.68 -1.06
C LYS A 95 11.05 6.35 0.38
N LYS A 96 12.01 7.14 0.88
CA LYS A 96 12.39 7.22 2.29
C LYS A 96 12.22 8.68 2.72
N ARG A 97 11.59 8.90 3.86
CA ARG A 97 11.30 10.24 4.38
C ARG A 97 11.61 10.28 5.88
N ASP A 98 12.19 11.37 6.35
CA ASP A 98 12.75 11.45 7.70
C ASP A 98 11.73 11.23 8.83
N ARG A 99 10.45 11.52 8.58
CA ARG A 99 9.37 11.41 9.57
C ARG A 99 8.44 10.21 9.34
N GLU A 100 8.83 9.31 8.45
CA GLU A 100 8.03 8.14 8.10
C GLU A 100 8.55 6.89 8.82
N ALA A 101 7.65 6.07 9.34
CA ALA A 101 8.01 4.74 9.83
C ALA A 101 8.42 3.88 8.64
N GLY A 102 9.65 3.36 8.68
CA GLY A 102 10.19 2.49 7.65
C GLY A 102 10.39 3.19 6.30
N ARG A 103 10.06 2.48 5.23
CA ARG A 103 10.31 2.86 3.84
C ARG A 103 9.25 2.27 2.94
N HIS A 104 9.02 2.86 1.78
CA HIS A 104 8.00 2.36 0.87
C HIS A 104 8.35 2.51 -0.59
N TYR A 105 7.65 1.74 -1.42
CA TYR A 105 7.44 2.04 -2.82
C TYR A 105 6.00 2.52 -3.03
N SER A 106 5.81 3.45 -3.96
CA SER A 106 4.48 3.88 -4.40
C SER A 106 4.50 4.30 -5.86
N ASN A 107 3.37 4.18 -6.55
CA ASN A 107 3.23 4.81 -7.87
C ASN A 107 3.22 6.34 -7.71
N SER A 108 4.03 7.01 -8.54
CA SER A 108 4.18 8.47 -8.51
C SER A 108 2.87 9.16 -8.87
N GLU A 109 2.28 8.80 -10.01
CA GLU A 109 0.97 9.27 -10.45
C GLU A 109 -0.14 8.27 -10.12
N PRO A 110 -1.35 8.72 -9.76
CA PRO A 110 -2.50 7.84 -9.62
C PRO A 110 -2.78 7.08 -10.92
N VAL A 111 -3.23 5.83 -10.80
CA VAL A 111 -3.48 4.94 -11.94
C VAL A 111 -4.93 4.46 -11.99
N SER A 112 -5.33 3.84 -13.10
CA SER A 112 -6.63 3.16 -13.22
C SER A 112 -6.73 1.96 -12.29
N LEU A 113 -7.95 1.43 -12.09
CA LEU A 113 -8.16 0.20 -11.32
C LEU A 113 -7.38 -0.99 -11.90
N GLU A 114 -7.38 -1.15 -13.21
CA GLU A 114 -6.69 -2.24 -13.90
C GLU A 114 -5.17 -2.21 -13.65
N GLU A 115 -4.56 -1.04 -13.77
CA GLU A 115 -3.13 -0.88 -13.52
C GLU A 115 -2.81 -0.98 -12.02
N ALA A 116 -3.70 -0.52 -11.13
CA ALA A 116 -3.54 -0.70 -9.69
C ALA A 116 -3.54 -2.19 -9.30
N VAL A 117 -4.46 -2.99 -9.86
CA VAL A 117 -4.52 -4.45 -9.64
C VAL A 117 -3.25 -5.12 -10.15
N LYS A 118 -2.76 -4.73 -11.32
CA LYS A 118 -1.51 -5.24 -11.89
C LYS A 118 -0.30 -4.91 -11.01
N ILE A 119 -0.14 -3.66 -10.57
CA ILE A 119 0.93 -3.25 -9.66
C ILE A 119 0.85 -4.03 -8.34
N ALA A 120 -0.34 -4.12 -7.75
CA ALA A 120 -0.55 -4.88 -6.51
C ALA A 120 -0.19 -6.36 -6.69
N LYS A 121 -0.56 -6.97 -7.83
CA LYS A 121 -0.19 -8.35 -8.14
C LYS A 121 1.32 -8.53 -8.21
N GLN A 122 2.01 -7.66 -8.94
CA GLN A 122 3.47 -7.72 -9.06
C GLN A 122 4.16 -7.53 -7.71
N CYS A 123 3.66 -6.63 -6.86
CA CYS A 123 4.15 -6.50 -5.48
C CYS A 123 4.03 -7.83 -4.73
N ILE A 124 2.84 -8.44 -4.75
CA ILE A 124 2.56 -9.68 -4.03
C ILE A 124 3.39 -10.84 -4.56
N ASP A 125 3.51 -10.99 -5.87
CA ASP A 125 4.35 -12.03 -6.48
C ASP A 125 5.84 -11.87 -6.07
N ILE A 126 6.35 -10.64 -5.99
CA ILE A 126 7.71 -10.36 -5.50
C ILE A 126 7.86 -10.70 -4.02
N LEU A 127 6.87 -10.33 -3.18
CA LEU A 127 6.89 -10.65 -1.76
C LEU A 127 6.77 -12.16 -1.52
N ASP A 128 5.95 -12.86 -2.30
CA ASP A 128 5.76 -14.31 -2.23
C ASP A 128 7.02 -15.08 -2.63
N SER A 129 7.75 -14.58 -3.65
CA SER A 129 8.99 -15.19 -4.15
C SER A 129 10.26 -14.81 -3.39
N SER A 130 10.20 -13.78 -2.53
CA SER A 130 11.31 -13.43 -1.65
C SER A 130 11.33 -14.42 -0.48
N THR A 131 12.37 -15.26 -0.42
CA THR A 131 12.72 -16.01 0.78
C THR A 131 13.24 -15.00 1.80
N ALA A 132 12.62 -14.96 2.98
CA ALA A 132 13.11 -14.18 4.12
C ALA A 132 14.52 -14.63 4.53
#